data_AF-A0A1V1P147-F1
#
_entry.id   AF-A0A1V1P147-F1
#
_cell.length_a   1.000
_cell.length_b   1.000
_cell.length_c   1.000
_cell.angle_alpha   90.00
_cell.angle_beta   90.00
_cell.angle_gamma   90.00
#
_symmetry.space_group_name_H-M   'P 1'
#
loop_
_entity.id
_entity.type
_entity.pdbx_description
1 polymer ?
#
loop_
_entity_poly.entity_id
_entity_poly.type
_entity_poly.pdbx_seq_one_letter_code
_entity_poly.pdbx_strand_id
1 'polypeptide(L)'
;MDLKSAWKSLNTQNGLFTNNKGCPLNDTDNDGVPDHIDLCQNTLNNTYVDKKGCQLEDIDNDLVPNLWDECNNTPLDSCVKNGCPCLKIYTQEDMDNMVKYILQWGDTNDDGFIGLMEAINALEISSGVKKNN
;
A
#
# COMPACT_ATOMS: atom_id res chain seq x y z
N MET A 1 -10.09 7.64 -13.39
CA MET A 1 -11.28 8.50 -13.20
C MET A 1 -12.03 7.88 -12.05
N ASP A 2 -11.82 8.42 -10.86
CA ASP A 2 -12.27 7.86 -9.57
C ASP A 2 -13.80 7.71 -9.56
N LEU A 3 -14.35 6.53 -9.26
CA LEU A 3 -15.80 6.27 -9.33
C LEU A 3 -16.58 7.02 -8.24
N LYS A 4 -15.91 7.48 -7.17
CA LYS A 4 -16.46 8.53 -6.28
C LYS A 4 -16.84 9.82 -7.02
N SER A 5 -16.32 10.02 -8.23
CA SER A 5 -16.59 11.21 -9.06
C SER A 5 -17.62 10.96 -10.17
N ALA A 6 -17.99 9.70 -10.49
CA ALA A 6 -18.87 9.41 -11.62
C ALA A 6 -20.35 9.71 -11.34
N TRP A 7 -20.78 9.64 -10.08
CA TRP A 7 -22.16 9.90 -9.66
C TRP A 7 -22.40 11.28 -9.06
N LYS A 8 -21.35 12.13 -9.06
CA LYS A 8 -21.39 13.53 -8.58
C LYS A 8 -22.28 14.46 -9.43
N SER A 9 -22.97 13.92 -10.44
CA SER A 9 -23.88 14.62 -11.34
C SER A 9 -25.37 14.53 -10.93
N LEU A 10 -25.70 13.89 -9.80
CA LEU A 10 -27.01 14.02 -9.13
C LEU A 10 -26.82 14.83 -7.84
N ASN A 11 -27.43 16.02 -7.80
CA ASN A 11 -27.39 17.02 -6.72
C ASN A 11 -27.02 16.46 -5.32
N THR A 12 -25.72 16.49 -5.03
CA THR A 12 -25.16 16.03 -3.77
C THR A 12 -25.26 17.16 -2.74
N GLN A 13 -26.42 17.34 -2.11
CA GLN A 13 -26.50 18.11 -0.88
C GLN A 13 -26.13 17.17 0.28
N ASN A 14 -25.01 17.44 0.96
CA ASN A 14 -24.52 16.71 2.14
C ASN A 14 -24.12 15.23 1.94
N GLY A 15 -23.72 14.83 0.73
CA GLY A 15 -23.22 13.46 0.48
C GLY A 15 -24.30 12.41 0.23
N LEU A 16 -25.58 12.79 0.24
CA LEU A 16 -26.70 11.89 -0.04
C LEU A 16 -27.11 11.98 -1.51
N PHE A 17 -27.26 10.82 -2.16
CA PHE A 17 -27.86 10.74 -3.49
C PHE A 17 -29.33 11.16 -3.41
N THR A 18 -29.81 11.99 -4.34
CA THR A 18 -31.21 12.44 -4.35
C THR A 18 -31.87 12.17 -5.69
N ASN A 19 -33.18 11.89 -5.68
CA ASN A 19 -33.98 11.77 -6.90
C ASN A 19 -34.26 13.14 -7.53
N ASN A 20 -34.96 13.16 -8.67
CA ASN A 20 -35.35 14.39 -9.37
C ASN A 20 -36.30 15.34 -8.59
N LYS A 21 -36.77 14.92 -7.41
CA LYS A 21 -37.57 15.72 -6.47
C LYS A 21 -36.77 16.14 -5.24
N GLY A 22 -35.47 15.82 -5.17
CA GLY A 22 -34.61 16.12 -4.03
C GLY A 22 -34.81 15.19 -2.83
N CYS A 23 -35.53 14.08 -2.97
CA CYS A 23 -35.65 13.09 -1.89
C CYS A 23 -34.37 12.23 -1.84
N PRO A 24 -33.82 11.95 -0.65
CA PRO A 24 -32.66 11.08 -0.52
C PRO A 24 -33.00 9.67 -1.03
N LEU A 25 -32.06 9.07 -1.76
CA LEU A 25 -32.07 7.68 -2.14
C LEU A 25 -31.37 6.87 -1.04
N ASN A 26 -31.93 5.70 -0.76
CA ASN A 26 -31.35 4.79 0.21
C ASN A 26 -30.17 4.02 -0.43
N ASP A 27 -29.17 3.76 0.38
CA ASP A 27 -27.95 3.00 0.06
C ASP A 27 -27.69 2.15 1.32
N THR A 28 -28.12 0.89 1.28
CA THR A 28 -28.22 0.02 2.46
C THR A 28 -26.86 -0.51 2.90
N ASP A 29 -25.98 -0.83 1.95
CA ASP A 29 -24.62 -1.33 2.23
C ASP A 29 -23.57 -0.21 2.24
N ASN A 30 -23.93 1.01 1.84
CA ASN A 30 -23.08 2.20 1.84
C ASN A 30 -21.87 2.08 0.90
N ASP A 31 -22.04 1.38 -0.22
CA ASP A 31 -21.01 1.24 -1.25
C ASP A 31 -20.94 2.45 -2.21
N GLY A 32 -21.91 3.37 -2.12
CA GLY A 32 -22.02 4.55 -2.97
C GLY A 32 -22.93 4.37 -4.19
N VAL A 33 -23.66 3.26 -4.28
CA VAL A 33 -24.63 2.95 -5.33
C VAL A 33 -26.02 2.77 -4.69
N PRO A 34 -27.01 3.61 -5.03
CA PRO A 34 -28.34 3.50 -4.44
C PRO A 34 -29.04 2.16 -4.70
N ASP A 35 -29.75 1.63 -3.70
CA ASP A 35 -30.41 0.30 -3.70
C ASP A 35 -31.22 -0.02 -4.97
N HIS A 36 -31.87 0.99 -5.56
CA HIS A 36 -32.74 0.81 -6.73
C HIS A 36 -31.99 0.52 -8.05
N ILE A 37 -30.68 0.78 -8.11
CA ILE A 37 -29.81 0.47 -9.25
C ILE A 37 -28.63 -0.43 -8.89
N ASP A 38 -28.48 -0.74 -7.60
CA ASP A 38 -27.48 -1.66 -7.10
C ASP A 38 -27.89 -3.12 -7.39
N LEU A 39 -27.00 -3.82 -8.10
CA LEU A 39 -27.14 -5.23 -8.46
C LEU A 39 -26.51 -6.16 -7.41
N CYS A 40 -25.75 -5.63 -6.47
CA CYS A 40 -24.93 -6.32 -5.49
C CYS A 40 -25.19 -5.76 -4.06
N GLN A 41 -26.42 -5.95 -3.58
CA GLN A 41 -27.03 -5.37 -2.34
C GLN A 41 -26.36 -5.69 -0.98
N ASN A 42 -25.17 -6.26 -0.96
CA ASN A 42 -24.41 -6.58 0.25
C ASN A 42 -22.90 -6.49 -0.02
N THR A 43 -22.47 -5.42 -0.67
CA THR A 43 -21.05 -5.22 -0.95
C THR A 43 -20.28 -4.95 0.35
N LEU A 44 -19.07 -5.49 0.43
CA LEU A 44 -18.21 -5.34 1.60
C LEU A 44 -17.84 -3.86 1.80
N ASN A 45 -18.01 -3.38 3.03
CA ASN A 45 -17.58 -2.04 3.41
C ASN A 45 -16.11 -1.79 3.04
N ASN A 46 -15.81 -0.57 2.61
CA ASN A 46 -14.47 -0.11 2.20
C ASN A 46 -13.89 -0.80 0.96
N THR A 47 -14.70 -1.49 0.17
CA THR A 47 -14.27 -2.00 -1.14
C THR A 47 -14.60 -1.01 -2.26
N TYR A 48 -13.91 -1.14 -3.39
CA TYR A 48 -14.26 -0.39 -4.58
C TYR A 48 -15.29 -1.17 -5.38
N VAL A 49 -16.33 -0.47 -5.83
CA VAL A 49 -17.43 -1.05 -6.61
C VAL A 49 -17.47 -0.46 -8.01
N ASP A 50 -18.02 -1.23 -8.95
CA ASP A 50 -18.34 -0.77 -10.29
C ASP A 50 -19.63 0.07 -10.32
N LYS A 51 -20.09 0.46 -11.51
CA LYS A 51 -21.32 1.26 -11.66
C LYS A 51 -22.60 0.49 -11.32
N LYS A 52 -22.52 -0.81 -11.09
CA LYS A 52 -23.63 -1.68 -10.73
C LYS A 52 -23.65 -1.99 -9.24
N GLY A 53 -22.76 -1.39 -8.45
CA GLY A 53 -22.60 -1.68 -7.01
C GLY A 53 -21.83 -2.97 -6.76
N CYS A 54 -21.20 -3.57 -7.78
CA CYS A 54 -20.52 -4.84 -7.60
C CYS A 54 -19.02 -4.62 -7.35
N GLN A 55 -18.50 -5.29 -6.32
CA GLN A 55 -17.09 -5.22 -5.93
C GLN A 55 -16.15 -5.53 -7.11
N LEU A 56 -15.10 -4.71 -7.24
CA LEU A 56 -13.99 -4.94 -8.16
C LEU A 56 -13.05 -6.02 -7.61
N GLU A 57 -12.50 -6.84 -8.50
CA GLU A 57 -11.53 -7.86 -8.11
C GLU A 57 -10.24 -7.24 -7.54
N ASP A 58 -9.79 -7.82 -6.44
CA ASP A 58 -8.58 -7.50 -5.70
C ASP A 58 -7.95 -8.87 -5.33
N ILE A 59 -6.83 -9.21 -5.96
CA ILE A 59 -6.28 -10.57 -5.94
C ILE A 59 -5.42 -10.84 -4.71
N ASP A 60 -4.75 -9.82 -4.18
CA ASP A 60 -3.87 -9.90 -3.01
C ASP A 60 -4.51 -9.33 -1.73
N ASN A 61 -5.70 -8.73 -1.85
CA ASN A 61 -6.52 -8.18 -0.78
C ASN A 61 -5.87 -6.99 -0.08
N ASP A 62 -5.16 -6.15 -0.83
CA ASP A 62 -4.50 -4.94 -0.33
C ASP A 62 -5.39 -3.67 -0.36
N LEU A 63 -6.68 -3.87 -0.70
CA LEU A 63 -7.71 -2.84 -0.88
C LEU A 63 -7.52 -1.96 -2.11
N VAL A 64 -6.64 -2.31 -3.04
CA VAL A 64 -6.52 -1.67 -4.35
C VAL A 64 -6.96 -2.65 -5.43
N PRO A 65 -8.00 -2.33 -6.22
CA PRO A 65 -8.46 -3.22 -7.27
C PRO A 65 -7.37 -3.52 -8.29
N ASN A 66 -7.36 -4.74 -8.83
CA ASN A 66 -6.41 -5.22 -9.85
C ASN A 66 -6.24 -4.27 -11.05
N LEU A 67 -7.23 -3.44 -11.35
CA LEU A 67 -7.20 -2.44 -12.43
C LEU A 67 -6.23 -1.27 -12.14
N TRP A 68 -6.01 -0.96 -10.87
CA TRP A 68 -5.20 0.16 -10.38
C TRP A 68 -4.03 -0.28 -9.49
N ASP A 69 -3.90 -1.59 -9.30
CA ASP A 69 -2.83 -2.22 -8.55
C ASP A 69 -1.56 -2.34 -9.44
N GLU A 70 -0.47 -1.73 -8.98
CA GLU A 70 0.84 -1.83 -9.61
C GLU A 70 1.65 -3.06 -9.12
N CYS A 71 1.27 -3.67 -7.99
CA CYS A 71 1.95 -4.82 -7.38
C CYS A 71 0.95 -5.90 -6.92
N ASN A 72 0.71 -6.91 -7.76
CA ASN A 72 -0.25 -8.02 -7.54
C ASN A 72 0.06 -8.98 -6.35
N ASN A 73 0.92 -8.60 -5.42
CA ASN A 73 1.36 -9.41 -4.28
C ASN A 73 1.78 -8.57 -3.06
N THR A 74 1.08 -7.47 -2.81
CA THR A 74 1.27 -6.62 -1.65
C THR A 74 1.00 -7.40 -0.35
N PRO A 75 1.96 -7.43 0.58
CA PRO A 75 1.75 -8.13 1.84
C PRO A 75 0.62 -7.53 2.67
N LEU A 76 -0.18 -8.42 3.25
CA LEU A 76 -1.25 -8.07 4.19
C LEU A 76 -0.72 -7.18 5.32
N ASP A 77 -1.57 -6.25 5.77
CA ASP A 77 -1.28 -5.25 6.81
C ASP A 77 -0.12 -4.28 6.49
N SER A 78 0.43 -4.30 5.26
CA SER A 78 1.40 -3.29 4.84
C SER A 78 0.70 -1.96 4.56
N CYS A 79 1.43 -0.86 4.69
CA CYS A 79 0.92 0.40 4.18
C CYS A 79 0.92 0.33 2.63
N VAL A 80 -0.18 0.72 2.00
CA VAL A 80 -0.37 0.57 0.55
C VAL A 80 -0.39 1.94 -0.14
N LYS A 81 0.34 2.05 -1.26
CA LYS A 81 0.30 3.20 -2.18
C LYS A 81 0.29 2.67 -3.61
N ASN A 82 -0.78 2.94 -4.35
CA ASN A 82 -1.02 2.43 -5.71
C ASN A 82 -0.96 0.89 -5.82
N GLY A 83 -1.44 0.19 -4.79
CA GLY A 83 -1.39 -1.27 -4.76
C GLY A 83 -0.01 -1.83 -4.42
N CYS A 84 0.93 -1.01 -3.94
CA CYS A 84 2.27 -1.47 -3.57
C CYS A 84 2.61 -1.09 -2.12
N PRO A 85 3.48 -1.85 -1.44
CA PRO A 85 3.96 -1.49 -0.11
C PRO A 85 4.70 -0.14 -0.13
N CYS A 86 4.36 0.80 0.76
CA CYS A 86 5.11 2.07 0.83
C CYS A 86 6.52 1.92 1.40
N LEU A 87 6.79 0.80 2.09
CA LEU A 87 8.15 0.42 2.50
C LEU A 87 8.69 -0.60 1.50
N LYS A 88 9.97 -0.46 1.14
CA LYS A 88 10.66 -1.55 0.46
C LYS A 88 10.68 -2.75 1.40
N ILE A 89 9.88 -3.75 1.08
CA ILE A 89 9.94 -5.04 1.73
C ILE A 89 11.14 -5.74 1.11
N TYR A 90 12.23 -5.81 1.87
CA TYR A 90 13.41 -6.55 1.46
C TYR A 90 13.07 -8.03 1.47
N THR A 91 13.29 -8.70 0.34
CA THR A 91 13.22 -10.16 0.28
C THR A 91 14.35 -10.77 1.11
N GLN A 92 14.27 -12.06 1.42
CA GLN A 92 15.38 -12.77 2.06
C GLN A 92 16.66 -12.63 1.23
N GLU A 93 16.55 -12.73 -0.10
CA GLU A 93 17.68 -12.53 -1.01
C GLU A 93 18.24 -11.10 -0.93
N ASP A 94 17.38 -10.08 -0.84
CA ASP A 94 17.84 -8.70 -0.67
C ASP A 94 18.58 -8.52 0.65
N MET A 95 18.07 -9.13 1.73
CA MET A 95 18.71 -9.11 3.05
C MET A 95 20.04 -9.85 3.02
N ASP A 96 20.10 -11.03 2.40
CA ASP A 96 21.31 -11.84 2.27
C ASP A 96 22.38 -11.09 1.45
N ASN A 97 21.97 -10.44 0.36
CA ASN A 97 22.86 -9.61 -0.46
C ASN A 97 23.34 -8.38 0.32
N MET A 98 22.46 -7.72 1.07
CA MET A 98 22.82 -6.57 1.91
C MET A 98 23.82 -6.96 3.01
N VAL A 99 23.57 -8.07 3.71
CA VAL A 99 24.47 -8.61 4.72
C VAL A 99 25.81 -8.99 4.10
N LYS A 100 25.81 -9.65 2.95
CA LYS A 100 27.03 -9.99 2.22
C LYS A 100 27.86 -8.75 1.88
N TYR A 101 27.23 -7.69 1.39
CA TYR A 101 27.95 -6.43 1.13
C TYR A 101 28.52 -5.85 2.41
N ILE A 102 27.73 -5.81 3.50
CA ILE A 102 28.18 -5.31 4.81
C ILE A 102 29.40 -6.08 5.32
N LEU A 103 29.36 -7.41 5.28
CA LEU A 103 30.47 -8.25 5.71
C LEU A 103 31.68 -8.06 4.80
N GLN A 104 31.52 -7.97 3.48
CA GLN A 104 32.66 -7.82 2.56
C GLN A 104 33.57 -6.61 2.85
N TRP A 105 33.03 -5.50 3.38
CA TRP A 105 33.84 -4.33 3.75
C TRP A 105 34.02 -4.16 5.26
N GLY A 106 33.10 -4.70 6.06
CA GLY A 106 33.02 -4.48 7.49
C GLY A 106 33.63 -5.60 8.33
N ASP A 107 33.71 -6.81 7.79
CA ASP A 107 34.40 -7.96 8.41
C ASP A 107 35.78 -8.09 7.74
N THR A 108 36.81 -7.65 8.44
CA THR A 108 38.17 -7.55 7.93
C THR A 108 39.04 -8.75 8.30
N ASN A 109 38.53 -9.62 9.17
CA ASN A 109 39.20 -10.84 9.60
C ASN A 109 38.52 -12.12 9.08
N ASP A 110 37.44 -11.99 8.30
CA ASP A 110 36.64 -13.05 7.69
C ASP A 110 36.06 -14.04 8.72
N ASP A 111 35.72 -13.59 9.93
CA ASP A 111 35.13 -14.44 10.98
C ASP A 111 33.59 -14.56 10.90
N GLY A 112 32.98 -13.82 9.97
CA GLY A 112 31.54 -13.79 9.72
C GLY A 112 30.77 -12.79 10.58
N PHE A 113 31.47 -12.03 11.44
CA PHE A 113 30.88 -11.05 12.33
C PHE A 113 31.64 -9.71 12.24
N ILE A 114 30.93 -8.61 12.51
CA ILE A 114 31.57 -7.31 12.66
C ILE A 114 31.81 -7.08 14.15
N GLY A 115 33.05 -7.21 14.58
CA GLY A 115 33.49 -6.94 15.94
C GLY A 115 33.58 -5.45 16.27
N LEU A 116 33.79 -5.13 17.55
CA LEU A 116 33.93 -3.75 18.02
C LEU A 116 35.06 -2.99 17.30
N MET A 117 36.21 -3.63 17.10
CA MET A 117 37.37 -2.99 16.46
C MET A 117 37.09 -2.65 14.99
N GLU A 118 36.40 -3.54 14.30
CA GLU A 118 36.07 -3.38 12.89
C GLU A 118 35.00 -2.32 12.69
N ALA A 119 33.97 -2.31 13.55
CA ALA A 119 33.00 -1.23 13.62
C ALA A 119 33.65 0.13 13.91
N ILE A 120 34.62 0.21 14.84
CA ILE A 120 35.37 1.44 15.11
C ILE A 120 36.17 1.87 13.87
N ASN A 121 36.93 0.97 13.26
CA ASN A 121 37.73 1.30 12.07
C ASN A 121 36.83 1.75 10.89
N ALA A 122 35.69 1.10 10.69
CA ALA A 122 34.70 1.50 9.69
C ALA A 122 34.18 2.91 9.93
N LEU A 123 33.84 3.23 11.19
CA LEU A 123 33.38 4.57 11.58
C LEU A 123 34.48 5.63 11.40
N GLU A 124 35.74 5.32 11.71
CA GLU A 124 36.87 6.23 11.46
C GLU A 124 37.04 6.52 9.97
N ILE A 125 36.96 5.50 9.11
CA ILE A 125 37.02 5.64 7.66
C ILE A 125 35.86 6.50 7.14
N SER A 126 34.63 6.20 7.56
CA SER A 126 33.43 6.93 7.09
C SER A 126 33.31 8.35 7.63
N SER A 127 33.82 8.61 8.85
CA SER A 127 33.80 9.95 9.47
C SER A 127 34.96 10.84 9.04
N GLY A 128 35.99 10.27 8.41
CA GLY A 128 37.21 10.99 8.04
C GLY A 128 38.07 11.40 9.24
N VAL A 129 37.80 10.85 10.44
CA VAL A 129 38.61 11.08 11.63
C VAL A 129 39.91 10.30 11.48
N LYS A 130 41.02 11.01 11.30
CA LYS A 130 42.35 10.39 11.29
C LYS A 130 42.71 9.95 12.72
N LYS A 131 43.22 8.73 12.87
CA LYS A 131 43.82 8.29 14.14
C LYS A 131 44.90 9.29 14.54
N ASN A 132 44.72 9.92 15.70
CA ASN A 132 45.80 10.63 16.35
C ASN A 132 46.76 9.55 16.86
N ASN A 133 47.89 9.37 16.15
CA ASN A 133 48.99 8.52 16.57
C ASN A 133 49.54 8.92 17.93
#